data_AF-A0A6J8AX29-F1
#
_entry.id   AF-A0A6J8AX29-F1
#
_cell.length_a   1.000
_cell.length_b   1.000
_cell.length_c   1.000
_cell.angle_alpha   90.00
_cell.angle_beta   90.00
_cell.angle_gamma   90.00
#
_symmetry.space_group_name_H-M   'P 1'
#
loop_
_entity.id
_entity.type
_entity.pdbx_description
1 polymer ?
#
loop_
_entity_poly.entity_id
_entity_poly.type
_entity_poly.pdbx_seq_one_letter_code
_entity_poly.pdbx_strand_id
1 'polypeptide(L)'
;MKCKILPPKGLYHPVLPYKQLTSDNTHKLLFGLCRTCMNKISFKCKHIDDPTLNKHDKIHEIKRCKECKNIKNEKCIHSDEERVIVGTWSTIEIDKAIEKGYKLQKIYELEHFEKTSTDIFKLYVDTFMKYKQEASGCKCDPKYCKPDCENDKECKPKYNIS
;
A
#
# COMPACT_ATOMS: atom_id res chain seq x y z
N MET A 1 15.79 -5.69 -3.44
CA MET A 1 16.88 -4.91 -2.80
C MET A 1 16.63 -4.81 -1.30
N LYS A 2 17.60 -5.22 -0.47
CA LYS A 2 17.55 -5.07 1.00
C LYS A 2 18.30 -3.83 1.43
N CYS A 3 17.65 -2.92 2.15
CA CYS A 3 18.25 -1.65 2.53
C CYS A 3 17.74 -1.10 3.88
N LYS A 4 18.47 -0.13 4.41
CA LYS A 4 18.16 0.71 5.56
C LYS A 4 17.72 2.07 5.05
N ILE A 5 16.50 2.48 5.37
CA ILE A 5 15.89 3.71 4.84
C ILE A 5 15.16 4.47 5.96
N LEU A 6 15.35 5.79 5.98
CA LEU A 6 14.74 6.70 6.95
C LEU A 6 13.47 7.33 6.35
N PRO A 7 12.29 7.08 6.91
CA PRO A 7 11.06 7.75 6.49
C PRO A 7 11.05 9.23 6.88
N PRO A 8 10.44 10.12 6.06
CA PRO A 8 10.24 11.53 6.40
C PRO A 8 9.25 11.70 7.56
N LYS A 9 9.23 12.88 8.18
CA LYS A 9 8.25 13.26 9.21
C LYS A 9 6.98 13.80 8.53
N GLY A 10 5.82 13.45 9.07
CA GLY A 10 4.53 14.03 8.65
C GLY A 10 4.01 13.61 7.28
N LEU A 11 4.51 12.52 6.69
CA LEU A 11 4.01 12.03 5.41
C LEU A 11 2.61 11.40 5.57
N TYR A 12 1.64 11.90 4.81
CA TYR A 12 0.24 11.48 4.93
C TYR A 12 0.01 10.03 4.49
N HIS A 13 0.64 9.60 3.39
CA HIS A 13 0.54 8.23 2.88
C HIS A 13 1.92 7.56 2.87
N PRO A 14 2.24 6.73 3.87
CA PRO A 14 3.47 5.95 3.87
C PRO A 14 3.45 4.92 2.74
N VAL A 15 4.56 4.84 1.99
CA VAL A 15 4.65 4.01 0.78
C VAL A 15 5.31 2.66 1.03
N LEU A 16 6.26 2.59 1.96
CA LEU A 16 7.00 1.35 2.20
C LEU A 16 6.28 0.45 3.21
N PRO A 17 5.99 -0.81 2.84
CA PRO A 17 5.44 -1.77 3.77
C PRO A 17 6.49 -2.24 4.78
N TYR A 18 6.05 -2.47 6.02
CA TYR A 18 6.82 -3.02 7.13
C TYR A 18 6.13 -4.26 7.69
N LYS A 19 6.84 -5.39 7.74
CA LYS A 19 6.33 -6.65 8.30
C LYS A 19 6.57 -6.68 9.81
N GLN A 20 5.52 -6.49 10.59
CA GLN A 20 5.59 -6.56 12.06
C GLN A 20 5.21 -7.96 12.54
N LEU A 21 6.01 -8.53 13.45
CA LEU A 21 5.63 -9.71 14.23
C LEU A 21 4.62 -9.33 15.32
N THR A 22 3.51 -10.06 15.37
CA THR A 22 2.48 -9.86 16.39
C THR A 22 2.69 -10.81 17.57
N SER A 23 2.00 -10.54 18.68
CA SER A 23 1.99 -11.39 19.88
C SER A 23 1.60 -12.85 19.59
N ASP A 24 0.80 -13.08 18.55
CA ASP A 24 0.29 -14.40 18.19
C ASP A 24 1.23 -15.14 17.23
N ASN A 25 2.49 -14.70 17.13
CA ASN A 25 3.49 -15.20 16.18
C ASN A 25 3.08 -15.11 14.70
N THR A 26 2.09 -14.26 14.38
CA THR A 26 1.69 -13.95 13.00
C THR A 26 2.30 -12.64 12.54
N HIS A 27 2.49 -12.48 11.23
CA HIS A 27 2.97 -11.22 10.67
C HIS A 27 1.81 -10.34 10.21
N LYS A 28 1.92 -9.04 10.47
CA LYS A 28 1.01 -8.03 9.91
C LYS A 28 1.79 -6.99 9.13
N LEU A 29 1.23 -6.61 7.99
CA LEU A 29 1.78 -5.55 7.15
C LEU A 29 1.33 -4.20 7.68
N LEU A 30 2.28 -3.31 7.92
CA LEU A 30 2.04 -1.94 8.35
C LEU A 30 2.67 -0.95 7.39
N PHE A 31 2.04 0.22 7.28
CA PHE A 31 2.54 1.35 6.52
C PHE A 31 2.69 2.52 7.48
N GLY A 32 3.87 2.64 8.08
CA GLY A 32 4.17 3.66 9.08
C GLY A 32 5.55 4.28 8.90
N LEU A 33 5.75 5.43 9.52
CA LEU A 33 6.97 6.24 9.35
C LEU A 33 8.01 6.02 10.44
N CYS A 34 7.75 5.14 11.41
CA CYS A 34 8.64 4.88 12.52
C CYS A 34 8.61 3.41 12.88
N ARG A 35 9.75 2.73 12.73
CA ARG A 35 9.93 1.34 13.12
C ARG A 35 9.51 1.08 14.58
N THR A 36 9.97 1.91 15.53
CA THR A 36 9.62 1.73 16.95
C THR A 36 8.13 1.87 17.22
N CYS A 37 7.45 2.87 16.62
CA CYS A 37 6.00 2.98 16.72
C CYS A 37 5.32 1.74 16.15
N MET A 38 5.72 1.30 14.96
CA MET A 38 5.14 0.12 14.32
C MET A 38 5.31 -1.13 15.18
N ASN A 39 6.47 -1.35 15.78
CA ASN A 39 6.72 -2.50 16.66
C ASN A 39 5.86 -2.50 17.94
N LYS A 40 5.45 -1.32 18.43
CA LYS A 40 4.60 -1.18 19.62
C LYS A 40 3.10 -1.31 19.31
N ILE A 41 2.70 -1.35 18.04
CA ILE A 41 1.28 -1.43 17.68
C ILE A 41 0.72 -2.79 18.11
N SER A 42 -0.25 -2.75 19.03
CA SER A 42 -1.14 -3.88 19.31
C SER A 42 -2.34 -3.84 18.37
N PHE A 43 -2.67 -5.00 17.79
CA PHE A 43 -3.87 -5.16 16.98
C PHE A 43 -5.06 -5.69 17.77
N LYS A 44 -4.81 -6.21 18.97
CA LYS A 44 -5.83 -6.57 19.93
C LYS A 44 -6.05 -5.40 20.87
N CYS A 45 -7.31 -5.04 21.04
CA CYS A 45 -7.74 -4.15 22.10
C CYS A 45 -7.50 -4.84 23.45
N LYS A 46 -7.01 -4.09 24.47
CA LYS A 46 -6.79 -4.59 25.84
C LYS A 46 -7.85 -4.13 26.85
N HIS A 47 -8.78 -3.27 26.46
CA HIS A 47 -9.81 -2.69 27.36
C HIS A 47 -11.14 -3.48 27.26
N ILE A 48 -11.06 -4.80 27.14
CA ILE A 48 -12.24 -5.69 27.02
C ILE A 48 -12.83 -6.01 28.41
N ASP A 49 -12.05 -5.85 29.48
CA ASP A 49 -12.39 -6.36 30.81
C ASP A 49 -12.81 -5.27 31.84
N ASP A 50 -12.92 -4.00 31.43
CA ASP A 50 -13.34 -2.90 32.32
C ASP A 50 -14.86 -2.61 32.15
N PRO A 51 -15.71 -2.87 33.16
CA PRO A 51 -17.14 -2.61 33.12
C PRO A 51 -17.53 -1.13 33.02
N THR A 52 -16.58 -0.21 33.26
CA THR A 52 -16.83 1.24 33.35
C THR A 52 -16.43 2.01 32.09
N LEU A 53 -15.66 1.40 31.18
CA LEU A 53 -15.24 2.01 29.92
C LEU A 53 -16.07 1.46 28.76
N ASN A 54 -17.00 2.29 28.29
CA ASN A 54 -17.85 2.16 27.10
C ASN A 54 -17.74 0.83 26.34
N LYS A 55 -18.77 -0.01 26.53
CA LYS A 55 -19.06 -1.23 25.75
C LYS A 55 -18.58 -1.07 24.30
N HIS A 56 -17.71 -1.97 23.87
CA HIS A 56 -17.65 -2.33 22.45
C HIS A 56 -19.08 -2.70 22.05
N ASP A 57 -19.75 -1.88 21.24
CA ASP A 57 -21.11 -2.17 20.80
C ASP A 57 -21.13 -3.58 20.23
N LYS A 58 -21.98 -4.44 20.81
CA LYS A 58 -22.06 -5.89 20.57
C LYS A 58 -22.59 -6.24 19.16
N ILE A 59 -22.38 -5.38 18.17
CA ILE A 59 -22.91 -5.49 16.82
C ILE A 59 -21.74 -5.22 15.85
N HIS A 60 -21.07 -6.30 15.45
CA HIS A 60 -20.23 -6.43 14.24
C HIS A 60 -18.94 -5.62 13.99
N GLU A 61 -18.45 -4.70 14.83
CA GLU A 61 -17.19 -3.99 14.51
C GLU A 61 -16.14 -3.91 15.64
N ILE A 62 -15.55 -5.05 15.97
CA ILE A 62 -14.26 -5.11 16.69
C ILE A 62 -13.15 -4.63 15.74
N LYS A 63 -13.00 -3.32 15.53
CA LYS A 63 -11.82 -2.76 14.84
C LYS A 63 -11.43 -1.33 15.21
N ARG A 64 -12.28 -0.55 15.87
CA ARG A 64 -12.03 0.88 16.08
C ARG A 64 -12.42 1.38 17.47
N CYS A 65 -11.74 0.92 18.52
CA CYS A 65 -11.78 1.70 19.76
C CYS A 65 -11.15 3.08 19.52
N LYS A 66 -11.84 4.14 19.98
CA LYS A 66 -11.40 5.53 19.93
C LYS A 66 -10.06 5.75 20.65
N GLU A 67 -9.86 5.15 21.81
CA GLU A 67 -8.60 5.26 22.58
C GLU A 67 -7.45 4.56 21.86
N CYS A 68 -7.66 3.33 21.40
CA CYS A 68 -6.66 2.61 20.60
C CYS A 68 -6.33 3.34 19.29
N LYS A 69 -7.32 4.05 18.69
CA LYS A 69 -7.10 4.90 17.51
C LYS A 69 -6.22 6.10 17.87
N ASN A 70 -6.43 6.73 19.03
CA ASN A 70 -5.63 7.88 19.46
C ASN A 70 -4.18 7.46 19.74
N ILE A 71 -3.97 6.39 20.51
CA ILE A 71 -2.63 5.84 20.81
C ILE A 71 -1.84 5.55 19.52
N LYS A 72 -2.50 5.02 18.47
CA LYS A 72 -1.85 4.75 17.18
C LYS A 72 -1.51 6.00 16.38
N ASN A 73 -2.23 7.10 16.59
CA ASN A 73 -2.07 8.35 15.84
C ASN A 73 -1.34 9.45 16.64
N GLU A 74 -0.85 9.13 17.85
CA GLU A 74 -0.06 10.05 18.65
C GLU A 74 1.19 10.51 17.90
N LYS A 75 1.58 11.77 18.15
CA LYS A 75 2.78 12.35 17.53
C LYS A 75 4.02 11.58 18.01
N CYS A 76 4.71 10.98 17.05
CA CYS A 76 5.94 10.25 17.30
C CYS A 76 7.09 11.21 17.65
N ILE A 77 7.71 11.01 18.81
CA ILE A 77 8.89 11.75 19.30
C ILE A 77 10.21 10.97 19.18
N HIS A 78 10.18 9.78 18.58
CA HIS A 78 11.36 8.91 18.43
C HIS A 78 12.44 9.55 17.53
N SER A 79 13.70 9.21 17.82
CA SER A 79 14.86 9.68 17.04
C SER A 79 14.87 9.10 15.63
N ASP A 80 15.74 9.63 14.76
CA ASP A 80 15.85 9.13 13.39
C ASP A 80 16.35 7.68 13.37
N GLU A 81 17.28 7.29 14.24
CA GLU A 81 17.80 5.92 14.38
C GLU A 81 16.71 4.91 14.79
N GLU A 82 15.79 5.35 15.66
CA GLU A 82 14.64 4.57 16.09
C GLU A 82 13.57 4.43 15.00
N ARG A 83 13.42 5.47 14.17
CA ARG A 83 12.44 5.51 13.08
C ARG A 83 12.85 4.69 11.88
N VAL A 84 14.15 4.58 11.60
CA VAL A 84 14.68 3.90 10.43
C VAL A 84 14.14 2.47 10.32
N ILE A 85 13.72 2.13 9.10
CA ILE A 85 13.26 0.81 8.75
C ILE A 85 14.32 0.08 7.93
N VAL A 86 14.41 -1.23 8.14
CA VAL A 86 15.23 -2.14 7.34
C VAL A 86 14.28 -3.16 6.74
N GLY A 87 14.41 -3.40 5.44
CA GLY A 87 13.52 -4.30 4.72
C GLY A 87 14.02 -4.57 3.32
N THR A 88 13.28 -5.43 2.63
CA THR A 88 13.52 -5.81 1.25
C THR A 88 12.37 -5.30 0.41
N TRP A 89 12.70 -4.44 -0.55
CA TRP A 89 11.75 -3.80 -1.47
C TRP A 89 12.27 -3.90 -2.91
N SER A 90 11.35 -3.75 -3.86
CA SER A 90 11.68 -3.58 -5.27
C SER A 90 12.30 -2.20 -5.54
N THR A 91 13.01 -2.06 -6.66
CA THR A 91 13.59 -0.78 -7.08
C THR A 91 12.51 0.29 -7.25
N ILE A 92 11.40 -0.06 -7.89
CA ILE A 92 10.26 0.84 -8.12
C ILE A 92 9.64 1.37 -6.83
N GLU A 93 9.56 0.55 -5.77
CA GLU A 93 9.05 0.99 -4.46
C GLU A 93 10.01 1.97 -3.80
N ILE A 94 11.31 1.76 -3.96
CA ILE A 94 12.35 2.61 -3.37
C ILE A 94 12.46 3.93 -4.11
N ASP A 95 12.43 3.92 -5.44
CA ASP A 95 12.39 5.14 -6.24
C ASP A 95 11.19 6.00 -5.85
N LYS A 96 10.02 5.35 -5.69
CA LYS A 96 8.82 6.03 -5.21
C LYS A 96 8.96 6.56 -3.79
N ALA A 97 9.65 5.83 -2.91
CA ALA A 97 9.92 6.29 -1.55
C ALA A 97 10.84 7.52 -1.55
N ILE A 98 11.89 7.53 -2.37
CA ILE A 98 12.82 8.65 -2.50
C ILE A 98 12.08 9.89 -3.02
N GLU A 99 11.22 9.74 -4.04
CA GLU A 99 10.34 10.83 -4.51
C GLU A 99 9.46 11.42 -3.39
N LYS A 100 9.02 10.58 -2.43
CA LYS A 100 8.21 11.00 -1.28
C LYS A 100 9.03 11.51 -0.10
N GLY A 101 10.36 11.65 -0.25
CA GLY A 101 11.25 12.24 0.74
C GLY A 101 11.90 11.25 1.71
N TYR A 102 11.88 9.94 1.40
CA TYR A 102 12.63 8.95 2.18
C TYR A 102 14.13 9.06 1.90
N LYS A 103 14.96 8.89 2.93
CA LYS A 103 16.42 8.95 2.81
C LYS A 103 17.02 7.56 2.91
N LEU A 104 17.59 7.07 1.81
CA LEU A 104 18.32 5.81 1.79
C LEU A 104 19.63 5.94 2.58
N GLN A 105 19.82 5.12 3.61
CA GLN A 105 21.01 5.18 4.48
C GLN A 105 22.06 4.13 4.13
N LYS A 106 21.64 2.89 3.89
CA LYS A 106 22.55 1.78 3.59
C LYS A 106 21.88 0.74 2.72
N ILE A 107 22.57 0.23 1.71
CA ILE A 107 22.13 -0.93 0.93
C ILE A 107 22.90 -2.15 1.47
N TYR A 108 22.19 -3.25 1.71
CA TYR A 108 22.78 -4.51 2.16
C TYR A 108 22.91 -5.51 1.01
N GLU A 109 21.85 -5.66 0.21
CA GLU A 109 21.79 -6.62 -0.89
C GLU A 109 21.07 -5.97 -2.06
N LEU A 110 21.62 -6.10 -3.27
CA LEU A 110 21.03 -5.59 -4.50
C LEU A 110 21.14 -6.69 -5.56
N GLU A 111 19.99 -7.07 -6.11
CA GLU A 111 19.91 -8.01 -7.23
C GLU A 111 19.80 -7.18 -8.51
N HIS A 112 20.72 -7.42 -9.45
CA HIS A 112 20.74 -6.77 -10.74
C HIS A 112 20.38 -7.78 -11.82
N PHE A 113 19.48 -7.38 -12.72
CA PHE A 113 19.13 -8.16 -13.91
C PHE A 113 19.65 -7.40 -15.13
N GLU A 114 20.44 -8.07 -15.97
CA GLU A 114 21.06 -7.47 -17.15
C GLU A 114 20.02 -6.99 -18.18
N LYS A 115 18.86 -7.66 -18.22
CA LYS A 115 17.81 -7.40 -19.19
C LYS A 115 16.51 -7.11 -18.46
N THR A 116 15.84 -6.05 -18.91
CA THR A 116 14.46 -5.76 -18.56
C THR A 116 13.65 -5.73 -19.87
N SER A 117 12.40 -6.18 -19.82
CA SER A 117 11.49 -6.15 -20.97
C SER A 117 10.08 -5.87 -20.47
N THR A 118 9.33 -5.08 -21.24
CA THR A 118 7.91 -4.80 -21.01
C THR A 118 6.99 -5.74 -21.80
N ASP A 119 7.54 -6.64 -22.62
CA ASP A 119 6.77 -7.35 -23.66
C ASP A 119 6.27 -8.72 -23.23
N ILE A 120 6.95 -9.37 -22.27
CA ILE A 120 6.70 -10.77 -21.89
C ILE A 120 5.24 -11.01 -21.49
N PHE A 121 4.62 -10.06 -20.78
CA PHE A 121 3.22 -10.16 -20.34
C PHE A 121 2.27 -9.28 -21.14
N LYS A 122 2.75 -8.54 -22.14
CA LYS A 122 1.96 -7.54 -22.85
C LYS A 122 0.74 -8.17 -23.52
N LEU A 123 0.96 -9.20 -24.34
CA LEU A 123 -0.12 -9.92 -25.03
C LEU A 123 -1.11 -10.58 -24.05
N TYR A 124 -0.61 -11.14 -22.95
CA TYR A 124 -1.46 -11.72 -21.92
C TYR A 124 -2.35 -10.65 -21.28
N VAL A 125 -1.75 -9.57 -20.78
CA VAL A 125 -2.49 -8.47 -20.13
C VAL A 125 -3.48 -7.83 -21.09
N ASP A 126 -3.09 -7.58 -22.34
CA ASP A 126 -3.96 -7.01 -23.37
C ASP A 126 -5.18 -7.91 -23.62
N THR A 127 -4.96 -9.22 -23.74
CA THR A 127 -6.02 -10.21 -23.98
C THR A 127 -7.00 -10.27 -22.81
N PHE A 128 -6.50 -10.39 -21.58
CA PHE A 128 -7.36 -10.48 -20.40
C PHE A 128 -8.03 -9.14 -20.05
N MET A 129 -7.40 -8.00 -20.34
CA MET A 129 -8.07 -6.70 -20.19
C MET A 129 -9.19 -6.52 -21.19
N LYS A 130 -9.02 -6.95 -22.44
CA LYS A 130 -10.09 -6.97 -23.43
C LYS A 130 -11.30 -7.78 -22.92
N TYR A 131 -11.09 -9.00 -22.43
CA TYR A 131 -12.19 -9.82 -21.88
C TYR A 131 -12.92 -9.14 -20.71
N LYS A 132 -12.18 -8.49 -19.80
CA LYS A 132 -12.79 -7.74 -18.68
C LYS A 132 -13.65 -6.58 -19.19
N GLN A 133 -13.20 -5.86 -20.22
CA GLN A 133 -13.93 -4.73 -20.80
C GLN A 133 -15.20 -5.21 -21.52
N GLU A 134 -15.13 -6.28 -22.31
CA GLU A 134 -16.30 -6.87 -22.99
C GLU A 134 -17.35 -7.36 -22.00
N ALA A 135 -16.94 -8.04 -20.91
CA ALA A 135 -17.84 -8.51 -19.86
C ALA A 135 -18.48 -7.37 -19.04
N SER A 136 -17.82 -6.21 -18.95
CA SER A 136 -18.36 -5.02 -18.29
C SER A 136 -19.43 -4.29 -19.10
N GLY A 137 -19.66 -4.70 -20.35
CA GLY A 137 -20.64 -4.10 -21.23
C GLY A 137 -20.18 -2.81 -21.94
N CYS A 138 -18.88 -2.44 -21.86
CA CYS A 138 -18.38 -1.31 -22.64
C CYS A 138 -18.41 -1.66 -24.13
N LYS A 139 -19.11 -0.84 -24.93
CA LYS A 139 -19.16 -0.98 -26.40
C LYS A 139 -18.00 -0.26 -27.10
N CYS A 140 -17.05 0.24 -26.32
CA CYS A 140 -15.92 1.03 -26.76
C CYS A 140 -14.76 0.14 -27.24
N ASP A 141 -14.03 0.54 -28.27
CA ASP A 141 -12.77 -0.14 -28.64
C ASP A 141 -11.71 0.16 -27.56
N PRO A 142 -11.11 -0.87 -26.94
CA PRO A 142 -10.07 -0.75 -25.91
C PRO A 142 -8.89 0.15 -26.29
N LYS A 143 -8.56 0.26 -27.58
CA LYS A 143 -7.43 1.07 -28.06
C LYS A 143 -7.71 2.58 -28.07
N TYR A 144 -8.98 2.97 -28.10
CA TYR A 144 -9.40 4.37 -28.29
C TYR A 144 -10.25 4.91 -27.14
N CYS A 145 -10.58 4.07 -26.15
CA CYS A 145 -11.35 4.45 -24.97
C CYS A 145 -10.46 5.17 -23.94
N LYS A 146 -10.92 6.32 -23.42
CA LYS A 146 -10.24 6.99 -22.30
C LYS A 146 -10.52 6.23 -20.99
N PRO A 147 -9.60 6.29 -20.00
CA PRO A 147 -9.75 5.58 -18.72
C PRO A 147 -11.05 5.88 -17.96
N ASP A 148 -11.59 7.09 -18.12
CA ASP A 148 -12.77 7.59 -17.39
C ASP A 148 -14.02 7.69 -18.30
N CYS A 149 -14.15 6.81 -19.30
CA CYS A 149 -15.32 6.80 -20.18
C CYS A 149 -16.58 6.33 -19.42
N GLU A 150 -17.32 7.28 -18.85
CA GLU A 150 -18.57 7.01 -18.13
C GLU A 150 -19.82 7.02 -19.03
N ASN A 151 -19.72 7.43 -20.30
CA ASN A 151 -20.87 7.48 -21.19
C ASN A 151 -20.53 7.24 -22.66
N ASP A 152 -21.27 6.30 -23.26
CA ASP A 152 -21.23 5.82 -24.65
C ASP A 152 -21.27 6.91 -25.76
N LYS A 153 -21.43 8.20 -25.43
CA LYS A 153 -21.69 9.27 -26.40
C LYS A 153 -20.43 9.93 -27.00
N GLU A 154 -19.26 9.78 -26.38
CA GLU A 154 -18.01 10.40 -26.88
C GLU A 154 -17.00 9.40 -27.47
N CYS A 155 -17.20 8.10 -27.30
CA CYS A 155 -16.32 7.08 -27.87
C CYS A 155 -16.76 6.72 -29.30
N LYS A 156 -16.17 7.38 -30.30
CA LYS A 156 -16.46 7.09 -31.70
C LYS A 156 -15.79 5.78 -32.15
N PRO A 157 -16.53 4.82 -32.75
CA PRO A 157 -15.93 3.83 -33.61
C PRO A 157 -15.60 4.45 -34.98
N LYS A 158 -14.47 4.06 -35.56
CA LYS A 158 -14.37 3.88 -37.02
C LYS A 158 -14.05 2.40 -37.17
N TYR A 159 -14.87 1.60 -37.84
CA TYR A 159 -15.08 1.68 -39.28
C TYR A 159 -16.54 1.50 -39.68
N ASN A 160 -17.03 2.38 -40.56
CA ASN A 160 -18.08 2.02 -41.50
C ASN A 160 -17.50 0.97 -42.45
N ILE A 161 -18.10 -0.22 -42.49
CA ILE A 161 -17.99 -1.11 -43.63
C ILE A 161 -19.41 -1.21 -44.19
N SER A 162 -19.66 -0.42 -45.23
CA SER A 162 -20.59 -0.74 -46.31
C SER A 162 -19.95 -1.77 -47.23
#